data_AF-A0A2A9FBN7-F1
#
_entry.id   AF-A0A2A9FBN7-F1
#
_cell.length_a   1.000
_cell.length_b   1.000
_cell.length_c   1.000
_cell.angle_alpha   90.00
_cell.angle_beta   90.00
_cell.angle_gamma   90.00
#
_symmetry.space_group_name_H-M   'P 1'
#
loop_
_entity.id
_entity.type
_entity.pdbx_description
1 polymer ?
#
loop_
_entity_poly.entity_id
_entity_poly.type
_entity_poly.pdbx_seq_one_letter_code
_entity_poly.pdbx_strand_id
1 'polypeptide(L)' 'MHKVIVAEFLTLDGIVEDPDGSGGTPHGGWAFRYGPGPVSGDKFHLGTVLDTGVNHASSQLGDMIPHRRRTGRARW' A
#
# COMPACT_ATOMS: atom_id res chain seq x y z
N MET A 1 -19.73 3.06 15.18
CA MET A 1 -18.50 3.77 15.59
C MET A 1 -17.59 3.90 14.39
N HIS A 2 -17.02 5.09 14.18
CA HIS A 2 -16.03 5.31 13.13
C HIS A 2 -14.65 4.87 13.62
N LYS A 3 -13.83 4.32 12.74
CA LYS A 3 -12.45 3.90 13.01
C LYS A 3 -11.51 4.66 12.09
N VAL A 4 -10.38 5.10 12.64
CA VAL A 4 -9.22 5.57 11.85
C VAL A 4 -8.22 4.43 11.86
N ILE A 5 -7.79 3.99 10.67
CA ILE A 5 -6.83 2.90 10.50
C ILE A 5 -5.60 3.48 9.80
N VAL A 6 -4.44 3.21 10.38
CA VAL A 6 -3.13 3.57 9.81
C VAL A 6 -2.42 2.28 9.42
N ALA A 7 -1.97 2.20 8.17
CA ALA A 7 -1.18 1.11 7.64
C ALA A 7 0.08 1.69 7.01
N GLU A 8 1.24 1.17 7.38
CA GLU A 8 2.56 1.73 7.02
C GLU A 8 3.56 0.61 6.80
N PHE A 9 4.49 0.83 5.87
CA PHE A 9 5.68 0.01 5.72
C PHE A 9 6.80 0.56 6.58
N LEU A 10 7.33 -0.24 7.51
CA LEU A 10 8.56 0.08 8.22
C LEU A 10 9.56 -1.07 8.18
N THR A 11 10.85 -0.74 8.11
CA THR A 11 11.91 -1.70 8.43
C THR A 11 12.01 -1.90 9.94
N LEU A 12 12.70 -2.97 10.37
CA LEU A 12 12.90 -3.27 11.79
C LEU A 12 13.67 -2.16 12.54
N ASP A 13 14.54 -1.45 11.84
CA ASP A 13 15.32 -0.31 12.31
C ASP A 13 14.62 1.05 12.11
N GLY A 14 13.35 1.04 11.65
CA GLY A 14 12.47 2.22 11.67
C GLY A 14 12.49 3.10 10.42
N ILE A 15 12.99 2.60 9.30
CA ILE A 15 12.94 3.30 8.01
C ILE A 15 11.53 3.17 7.41
N VAL A 16 10.94 4.31 7.04
CA VAL A 16 9.64 4.42 6.34
C VAL A 16 9.76 5.03 4.93
N GLU A 17 10.99 5.29 4.49
CA GLU A 17 11.26 5.95 3.21
C GLU A 17 11.09 4.99 2.03
N ASP A 18 10.38 5.45 1.00
CA ASP A 18 10.36 4.91 -0.37
C ASP A 18 10.29 3.36 -0.44
N PRO A 19 9.30 2.72 0.19
CA PRO A 19 9.27 1.27 0.34
C PRO A 19 9.24 0.50 -1.00
N ASP A 20 8.70 1.09 -2.07
CA ASP A 20 8.71 0.56 -3.43
C ASP A 20 9.90 1.00 -4.28
N GLY A 21 10.61 2.06 -3.88
CA GLY A 21 11.81 2.54 -4.58
C GLY A 21 11.52 3.45 -5.77
N SER A 22 10.26 3.83 -6.01
CA SER A 22 9.91 4.70 -7.14
C SER A 22 10.43 6.12 -6.99
N GLY A 23 10.70 6.55 -5.75
CA GLY A 23 11.31 7.83 -5.43
C GLY A 23 12.83 7.88 -5.67
N GLY A 24 13.49 6.74 -5.87
CA GLY A 24 14.94 6.66 -6.10
C GLY A 24 15.78 7.10 -4.90
N THR A 25 15.26 6.95 -3.69
CA THR A 25 15.95 7.37 -2.45
C THR A 25 17.07 6.40 -2.08
N PRO A 26 18.05 6.81 -1.25
CA PRO A 26 19.17 5.94 -0.84
C PRO A 26 18.73 4.64 -0.16
N HIS A 27 17.58 4.65 0.52
CA HIS A 27 17.05 3.49 1.25
C HIS A 27 15.87 2.82 0.54
N GLY A 28 15.53 3.22 -0.68
CA GLY A 28 14.30 2.82 -1.35
C GLY A 28 14.25 1.35 -1.81
N GLY A 29 13.03 0.88 -2.09
CA GLY A 29 12.76 -0.40 -2.74
C GLY A 29 12.85 -1.63 -1.82
N TRP A 30 13.03 -1.42 -0.52
CA TRP A 30 13.24 -2.50 0.44
C TRP A 30 12.02 -3.41 0.61
N ALA A 31 10.79 -2.86 0.55
CA ALA A 31 9.57 -3.61 0.83
C ALA A 31 9.18 -4.53 -0.33
N PHE A 32 9.48 -4.12 -1.57
CA PHE A 32 9.03 -4.83 -2.78
C PHE A 32 10.15 -5.41 -3.63
N ARG A 33 11.39 -5.46 -3.11
CA ARG A 33 12.58 -6.00 -3.78
C ARG A 33 12.43 -7.43 -4.34
N TYR A 34 11.52 -8.22 -3.77
CA TYR A 34 11.22 -9.60 -4.19
C TYR A 34 9.83 -9.72 -4.85
N GLY A 35 9.24 -8.61 -5.29
CA GLY A 35 7.91 -8.54 -5.86
C GLY A 35 6.80 -8.23 -4.82
N PRO A 36 5.52 -8.29 -5.24
CA PRO A 36 4.37 -7.81 -4.47
C PRO A 36 3.91 -8.74 -3.33
N GLY A 37 4.68 -9.81 -3.05
CA GLY A 37 4.37 -10.81 -2.03
C GLY A 37 3.89 -10.24 -0.68
N PRO A 38 4.48 -9.17 -0.13
CA PRO A 38 4.07 -8.60 1.16
C PRO A 38 2.61 -8.10 1.23
N VAL A 39 1.99 -7.74 0.11
CA VAL A 39 0.61 -7.19 0.07
C VAL A 39 -0.30 -7.91 -0.92
N SER A 40 0.14 -9.02 -1.51
CA SER A 40 -0.66 -9.73 -2.51
C SER A 40 -1.96 -10.32 -1.92
N GLY A 41 -3.10 -10.00 -2.53
CA GLY A 41 -4.42 -10.40 -2.03
C GLY A 41 -4.88 -9.62 -0.79
N ASP A 42 -5.89 -10.13 -0.09
CA ASP A 42 -6.45 -9.46 1.10
C ASP A 42 -5.84 -9.99 2.42
N LYS A 43 -4.50 -9.98 2.53
CA LYS A 43 -3.78 -10.58 3.67
C LYS A 43 -4.12 -9.96 5.02
N PHE A 44 -4.50 -8.68 5.01
CA PHE A 44 -4.80 -7.89 6.20
C PHE A 44 -6.31 -7.72 6.42
N HIS A 45 -7.15 -8.37 5.61
CA HIS A 45 -8.61 -8.28 5.67
C HIS A 45 -9.13 -6.85 5.62
N LEU A 46 -8.44 -5.99 4.86
CA LEU A 46 -8.79 -4.59 4.69
C LEU A 46 -9.76 -4.38 3.53
N GLY A 47 -9.97 -5.37 2.65
CA GLY A 47 -10.82 -5.24 1.46
C GLY A 47 -12.19 -4.60 1.75
N THR A 48 -12.96 -5.16 2.68
CA THR A 48 -14.29 -4.62 3.04
C THR A 48 -14.24 -3.22 3.66
N VAL A 49 -13.17 -2.91 4.40
CA VAL A 49 -12.95 -1.59 5.00
C VAL A 49 -12.66 -0.56 3.92
N LEU A 50 -11.78 -0.88 2.97
CA LEU A 50 -11.39 0.01 1.87
C LEU A 50 -12.52 0.20 0.84
N ASP A 51 -13.45 -0.76 0.73
CA ASP A 51 -14.64 -0.66 -0.15
C ASP A 51 -15.72 0.30 0.38
N THR A 52 -15.79 0.49 1.70
CA THR A 52 -16.86 1.28 2.36
C THR A 52 -16.35 2.54 3.04
N GLY A 53 -15.05 2.64 3.29
CA GLY A 53 -14.38 3.76 3.92
C GLY A 53 -13.87 4.81 2.93
N VAL A 54 -13.23 5.84 3.50
CA VAL A 54 -12.48 6.84 2.74
C VAL A 54 -10.99 6.55 2.91
N ASN A 55 -10.28 6.42 1.80
CA ASN A 55 -8.84 6.23 1.80
C ASN A 55 -8.13 7.56 1.58
N HIS A 56 -7.18 7.86 2.45
CA HIS A 56 -6.28 9.00 2.30
C HIS A 56 -4.86 8.48 2.14
N ALA A 57 -4.27 8.80 0.99
CA ALA A 57 -2.89 8.48 0.66
C ALA A 57 -2.21 9.77 0.20
N SER A 58 -0.91 9.91 0.46
CA SER A 58 -0.11 10.92 -0.23
C SER A 58 -0.07 10.59 -1.74
N SER A 59 0.14 11.58 -2.59
CA SER A 59 0.24 11.35 -4.04
C SER A 59 1.31 10.32 -4.39
N GLN A 60 2.42 10.32 -3.65
CA GLN A 60 3.51 9.34 -3.80
C GLN A 60 3.07 7.91 -3.48
N LEU A 61 2.26 7.70 -2.42
CA LEU A 61 1.69 6.39 -2.09
C LEU A 61 0.58 5.97 -3.07
N GLY A 62 -0.10 6.94 -3.69
CA GLY A 62 -1.15 6.70 -4.69
C GLY A 62 -0.64 6.06 -5.98
N ASP A 63 0.61 6.33 -6.35
CA ASP A 63 1.27 5.77 -7.55
C ASP A 63 1.77 4.34 -7.33
N MET A 64 1.98 3.94 -6.06
CA MET A 64 2.34 2.56 -5.66
C MET A 64 1.21 1.55 -5.82
N ILE A 65 -0.04 1.99 -5.69
CA ILE A 65 -1.22 1.11 -5.75
C ILE A 65 -1.77 1.17 -7.18
N PRO A 66 -1.72 0.06 -7.95
CA PRO A 66 -2.21 0.06 -9.33
C PRO A 66 -3.64 0.59 -9.38
N HIS A 67 -3.87 1.60 -10.23
CA HIS A 67 -5.16 2.26 -10.31
C HIS A 67 -6.29 1.26 -10.54
N ARG A 68 -7.29 1.30 -9.65
CA ARG A 68 -8.61 0.74 -9.89
C ARG A 68 -9.22 1.49 -11.07
N ARG A 69 -9.14 0.95 -12.29
CA ARG A 69 -10.07 1.39 -13.35
C ARG A 69 -11.47 1.13 -12.83
N ARG A 70 -12.29 2.17 -12.85
CA ARG A 70 -13.63 2.23 -12.30
C ARG A 70 -14.61 1.43 -13.15
N THR A 71 -14.36 0.15 -13.44
CA THR A 71 -15.31 -0.78 -14.05
C THR A 71 -14.87 -2.24 -13.81
N GLY A 72 -15.64 -2.97 -13.01
CA GLY A 72 -15.79 -4.43 -13.12
C GLY A 72 -14.73 -5.32 -12.45
N ARG A 73 -15.14 -5.97 -11.35
CA ARG A 73 -14.58 -7.18 -10.70
C ARG A 73 -13.06 -7.23 -10.51
N ALA A 74 -12.64 -7.03 -9.26
CA ALA A 74 -11.31 -7.35 -8.77
C ALA A 74 -10.95 -8.83 -9.05
N ARG A 75 -9.83 -9.04 -9.73
CA ARG A 75 -9.00 -10.24 -9.64
C ARG A 75 -7.66 -9.76 -9.09
N TRP A 76 -7.26 -10.36 -7.97
CA TRP A 76 -5.95 -10.19 -7.34
C TRP A 76 -4.89 -10.98 -8.10
#